data_AF-A0A413R6S3-F1
#
_entry.id   AF-A0A413R6S3-F1
#
_cell.length_a   1.000
_cell.length_b   1.000
_cell.length_c   1.000
_cell.angle_alpha   90.00
_cell.angle_beta   90.00
_cell.angle_gamma   90.00
#
_symmetry.space_group_name_H-M   'P 1'
#
loop_
_entity.id
_entity.type
_entity.pdbx_description
1 polymer ?
#
loop_
_entity_poly.entity_id
_entity_poly.type
_entity_poly.pdbx_seq_one_letter_code
_entity_poly.pdbx_strand_id
1 'polypeptide(L)'
;MKKVINLTILSAIILSLIFIPTVQTNAASTVNITYYSSNGYFKAKPNRSKSKITIKNKINKKRGYAPSIRRNGYSFTGWYTQKKGGKKYSASTIIKKKLKLYPHWVKRYKINTNYFVPMGLSLTGVDDFQKYYGELTVIRKNIKAHVSPGEYYCKNNKGDSISIFSWYGYNGDYFQIDSLKCKLKNVINIKKTTSLSLFLKKLGVKEYNYNSKTHSIDFICGKCYCNFHNDDDAEYEDIWWTIKMNDKNQLTPDTVVNFDLITDWQIW
;
A
#
# COMPACT_ATOMS: atom_id res chain seq x y z
N MET A 1 -76.02 -56.18 -6.31
CA MET A 1 -76.69 -55.04 -5.65
C MET A 1 -76.14 -54.88 -4.24
N LYS A 2 -75.25 -53.92 -4.00
CA LYS A 2 -74.74 -53.55 -2.67
C LYS A 2 -75.05 -52.07 -2.45
N LYS A 3 -75.90 -51.77 -1.46
CA LYS A 3 -76.16 -50.43 -0.91
C LYS A 3 -75.33 -50.30 0.37
N VAL A 4 -74.41 -49.34 0.46
CA VAL A 4 -73.86 -48.85 1.74
C VAL A 4 -73.40 -47.39 1.60
N ILE A 5 -74.17 -46.50 2.26
CA ILE A 5 -73.79 -45.31 3.06
C ILE A 5 -73.19 -44.09 2.35
N ASN A 6 -74.03 -43.05 2.25
CA ASN A 6 -73.63 -41.64 2.23
C ASN A 6 -73.01 -41.26 3.57
N LEU A 7 -71.75 -40.78 3.55
CA LEU A 7 -71.15 -40.08 4.67
C LEU A 7 -70.84 -38.64 4.24
N THR A 8 -71.70 -37.73 4.67
CA THR A 8 -71.49 -36.28 4.62
C THR A 8 -70.31 -35.92 5.52
N ILE A 9 -69.18 -35.53 4.94
CA ILE A 9 -68.13 -34.80 5.66
C ILE A 9 -68.13 -33.37 5.13
N LEU A 10 -68.74 -32.49 5.91
CA LEU A 10 -68.62 -31.05 5.83
C LEU A 10 -67.17 -30.69 6.21
N SER A 11 -66.33 -30.33 5.24
CA SER A 11 -65.02 -29.71 5.53
C SER A 11 -65.06 -28.26 5.06
N ALA A 12 -65.27 -27.37 6.02
CA ALA A 12 -65.10 -25.94 5.83
C ALA A 12 -63.60 -25.65 5.72
N ILE A 13 -63.12 -25.37 4.51
CA ILE A 13 -61.77 -24.86 4.29
C ILE A 13 -61.80 -23.36 4.65
N ILE A 14 -61.39 -23.03 5.87
CA ILE A 14 -61.10 -21.66 6.27
C ILE A 14 -59.79 -21.26 5.58
N LEU A 15 -59.88 -20.47 4.50
CA LEU A 15 -58.74 -19.80 3.89
C LEU A 15 -58.28 -18.69 4.83
N SER A 16 -57.38 -18.98 5.77
CA SER A 16 -56.67 -17.94 6.51
C SER A 16 -55.61 -17.32 5.61
N LEU A 17 -55.98 -16.26 4.89
CA LEU A 17 -55.03 -15.33 4.29
C LEU A 17 -54.33 -14.59 5.43
N ILE A 18 -53.24 -15.17 5.94
CA ILE A 18 -52.30 -14.43 6.80
C ILE A 18 -51.68 -13.37 5.91
N PHE A 19 -52.13 -12.13 6.09
CA PHE A 19 -51.51 -10.96 5.49
C PHE A 19 -50.15 -10.78 6.16
N ILE A 20 -49.11 -11.39 5.59
CA ILE A 20 -47.73 -11.12 6.01
C ILE A 20 -47.47 -9.67 5.58
N PRO A 21 -47.29 -8.71 6.50
CA PRO A 21 -46.90 -7.38 6.10
C PRO A 21 -45.53 -7.51 5.44
N THR A 22 -45.46 -7.29 4.14
CA THR A 22 -44.20 -7.18 3.43
C THR A 22 -43.48 -5.99 4.04
N VAL A 23 -42.55 -6.24 4.96
CA VAL A 23 -41.59 -5.21 5.36
C VAL A 23 -40.81 -4.90 4.10
N GLN A 24 -41.13 -3.78 3.45
CA GLN A 24 -40.28 -3.23 2.41
C GLN A 24 -38.93 -2.96 3.07
N THR A 25 -38.00 -3.91 2.87
CA THR A 25 -36.60 -3.67 3.19
C THR A 25 -36.13 -2.61 2.20
N ASN A 26 -36.20 -1.35 2.61
CA ASN A 26 -35.73 -0.24 1.79
C ASN A 26 -34.30 -0.54 1.35
N ALA A 27 -34.09 -0.65 0.04
CA ALA A 27 -32.77 -0.87 -0.51
C ALA A 27 -31.83 0.21 0.05
N ALA A 28 -30.74 -0.24 0.69
CA ALA A 28 -29.80 0.67 1.32
C ALA A 28 -29.37 1.74 0.32
N SER A 29 -29.53 3.01 0.68
CA SER A 29 -29.21 4.13 -0.20
C SER A 29 -27.74 4.06 -0.60
N THR A 30 -27.49 4.17 -1.91
CA THR A 30 -26.13 4.08 -2.48
C THR A 30 -25.70 5.41 -3.06
N VAL A 31 -24.38 5.61 -3.09
CA VAL A 31 -23.77 6.79 -3.67
C VAL A 31 -22.57 6.42 -4.53
N ASN A 32 -22.35 7.20 -5.57
CA ASN A 32 -21.27 6.98 -6.52
C ASN A 32 -19.94 7.58 -6.05
N ILE A 33 -18.88 6.79 -6.14
CA ILE A 33 -17.49 7.23 -6.03
C ILE A 33 -16.87 7.11 -7.41
N THR A 34 -16.37 8.22 -7.95
CA THR A 34 -15.73 8.25 -9.27
C THR A 34 -14.23 8.43 -9.12
N TYR A 35 -13.46 7.49 -9.64
CA TYR A 35 -12.00 7.51 -9.72
C TYR A 35 -11.59 7.92 -11.14
N TYR A 36 -10.77 8.95 -11.29
CA TYR A 36 -10.25 9.38 -12.58
C TYR A 36 -8.87 8.77 -12.84
N SER A 37 -8.56 8.39 -14.08
CA SER A 37 -7.20 7.93 -14.39
C SER A 37 -6.21 9.09 -14.54
N SER A 38 -6.72 10.29 -14.88
CA SER A 38 -5.90 11.46 -15.24
C SER A 38 -4.87 11.07 -16.32
N ASN A 39 -3.57 11.23 -16.06
CA ASN A 39 -2.49 10.88 -16.97
C ASN A 39 -1.97 9.44 -16.78
N GLY A 40 -2.67 8.63 -15.98
CA GLY A 40 -2.37 7.21 -15.76
C GLY A 40 -3.41 6.29 -16.38
N TYR A 41 -3.30 4.99 -16.09
CA TYR A 41 -4.20 3.93 -16.53
C TYR A 41 -4.50 2.94 -15.39
N PHE A 42 -5.72 2.41 -15.35
CA PHE A 42 -6.08 1.39 -14.35
C PHE A 42 -5.39 0.06 -14.66
N LYS A 43 -4.85 -0.64 -13.66
CA LYS A 43 -4.12 -1.92 -13.86
C LYS A 43 -5.04 -3.01 -14.42
N ALA A 44 -6.26 -3.11 -13.87
CA ALA A 44 -7.23 -4.13 -14.24
C ALA A 44 -7.55 -4.08 -15.74
N LYS A 45 -7.34 -5.22 -16.44
CA LYS A 45 -7.48 -5.35 -17.91
C LYS A 45 -8.79 -4.70 -18.44
N PRO A 46 -9.98 -4.91 -17.84
CA PRO A 46 -11.24 -4.33 -18.34
C PRO A 46 -11.36 -2.81 -18.21
N ASN A 47 -10.48 -2.17 -17.44
CA ASN A 47 -10.53 -0.74 -17.12
C ASN A 47 -9.36 0.05 -17.69
N ARG A 48 -8.38 -0.60 -18.35
CA ARG A 48 -7.12 0.02 -18.75
C ARG A 48 -7.28 1.21 -19.70
N SER A 49 -8.28 1.16 -20.59
CA SER A 49 -8.61 2.25 -21.53
C SER A 49 -9.53 3.33 -20.95
N LYS A 50 -10.07 3.13 -19.74
CA LYS A 50 -11.06 4.04 -19.17
C LYS A 50 -10.40 5.26 -18.52
N SER A 51 -10.87 6.46 -18.87
CA SER A 51 -10.44 7.72 -18.25
C SER A 51 -11.00 7.93 -16.84
N LYS A 52 -12.03 7.16 -16.46
CA LYS A 52 -12.61 7.10 -15.12
C LYS A 52 -13.39 5.81 -14.89
N ILE A 53 -13.52 5.39 -13.65
CA ILE A 53 -14.44 4.33 -13.22
C ILE A 53 -15.33 4.84 -12.10
N THR A 54 -16.57 4.34 -12.03
CA THR A 54 -17.52 4.68 -10.97
C THR A 54 -17.91 3.42 -10.22
N ILE A 55 -17.86 3.50 -8.90
CA ILE A 55 -18.22 2.41 -8.00
C ILE A 55 -19.34 2.90 -7.08
N LYS A 56 -20.42 2.11 -6.96
CA LYS A 56 -21.50 2.34 -6.00
C LYS A 56 -21.06 1.90 -4.61
N ASN A 57 -21.31 2.72 -3.60
CA ASN A 57 -21.06 2.41 -2.20
C ASN A 57 -22.31 2.68 -1.36
N LYS A 58 -22.58 1.85 -0.35
CA LYS A 58 -23.65 2.13 0.62
C LYS A 58 -23.34 3.40 1.41
N ILE A 59 -24.33 4.24 1.65
CA ILE A 59 -24.16 5.44 2.49
C ILE A 59 -23.82 5.01 3.92
N ASN A 60 -22.99 5.82 4.60
CA ASN A 60 -22.50 5.60 5.96
C ASN A 60 -21.68 4.31 6.16
N LYS A 61 -21.18 3.72 5.07
CA LYS A 61 -20.25 2.58 5.11
C LYS A 61 -18.89 2.98 4.54
N LYS A 62 -17.85 2.33 5.05
CA LYS A 62 -16.51 2.36 4.44
C LYS A 62 -16.58 1.68 3.08
N ARG A 63 -15.84 2.18 2.11
CA ARG A 63 -15.65 1.48 0.83
C ARG A 63 -14.57 0.40 0.94
N GLY A 64 -13.56 0.59 1.78
CA GLY A 64 -12.34 -0.21 1.73
C GLY A 64 -11.46 0.23 0.56
N TYR A 65 -10.82 -0.75 -0.09
CA TYR A 65 -9.77 -0.53 -1.08
C TYR A 65 -10.24 0.25 -2.33
N ALA A 66 -9.34 1.09 -2.83
CA ALA A 66 -9.50 1.82 -4.08
C ALA A 66 -8.90 1.03 -5.28
N PRO A 67 -9.13 1.46 -6.53
CA PRO A 67 -8.65 0.75 -7.72
C PRO A 67 -7.18 1.02 -8.04
N SER A 68 -6.43 -0.04 -8.37
CA SER A 68 -5.03 0.04 -8.81
C SER A 68 -4.80 0.79 -10.11
N ILE A 69 -3.84 1.71 -10.10
CA ILE A 69 -3.54 2.64 -11.18
C ILE A 69 -2.03 2.83 -11.35
N ARG A 70 -1.58 2.99 -12.60
CA ARG A 70 -0.17 3.22 -12.95
C ARG A 70 -0.01 4.41 -13.88
N ARG A 71 1.19 4.99 -13.84
CA ARG A 71 1.63 6.03 -14.78
C ARG A 71 3.12 5.84 -15.05
N ASN A 72 3.47 5.65 -16.31
CA ASN A 72 4.86 5.39 -16.70
C ASN A 72 5.79 6.52 -16.22
N GLY A 73 6.85 6.16 -15.50
CA GLY A 73 7.82 7.12 -14.95
C GLY A 73 7.37 7.86 -13.68
N TYR A 74 6.24 7.48 -13.07
CA TYR A 74 5.74 8.08 -11.84
C TYR A 74 5.28 7.03 -10.84
N SER A 75 5.46 7.31 -9.55
CA SER A 75 4.90 6.50 -8.46
C SER A 75 3.61 7.12 -7.96
N PHE A 76 2.64 6.24 -7.70
CA PHE A 76 1.34 6.62 -7.17
C PHE A 76 1.49 7.01 -5.70
N THR A 77 0.90 8.13 -5.28
CA THR A 77 0.97 8.59 -3.87
C THR A 77 -0.38 8.57 -3.15
N GLY A 78 -1.43 8.15 -3.86
CA GLY A 78 -2.77 7.97 -3.35
C GLY A 78 -3.84 8.72 -4.14
N TRP A 79 -5.08 8.47 -3.74
CA TRP A 79 -6.27 9.12 -4.28
C TRP A 79 -6.59 10.37 -3.47
N TYR A 80 -6.93 11.47 -4.14
CA TYR A 80 -7.20 12.77 -3.50
C TYR A 80 -8.50 13.37 -3.99
N THR A 81 -9.14 14.20 -3.17
CA THR A 81 -10.41 14.85 -3.52
C THR A 81 -10.29 15.91 -4.62
N GLN A 82 -9.08 16.31 -4.99
CA GLN A 82 -8.80 17.33 -6.01
C GLN A 82 -7.61 16.92 -6.89
N LYS A 83 -7.55 17.45 -8.13
CA LYS A 83 -6.46 17.18 -9.09
C LYS A 83 -5.10 17.67 -8.59
N LYS A 84 -5.08 18.79 -7.85
CA LYS A 84 -3.91 19.35 -7.16
C LYS A 84 -4.34 19.63 -5.71
N GLY A 85 -3.52 19.25 -4.73
CA GLY A 85 -3.88 19.33 -3.32
C GLY A 85 -5.10 18.48 -2.93
N GLY A 86 -5.92 18.98 -2.01
CA GLY A 86 -7.07 18.26 -1.49
C GLY A 86 -6.71 17.24 -0.41
N LYS A 87 -7.73 16.53 0.09
CA LYS A 87 -7.58 15.54 1.16
C LYS A 87 -7.27 14.18 0.56
N LYS A 88 -6.24 13.51 1.08
CA LYS A 88 -5.93 12.11 0.75
C LYS A 88 -7.09 11.22 1.21
N TYR A 89 -7.57 10.38 0.31
CA TYR A 89 -8.55 9.35 0.56
C TYR A 89 -7.89 8.16 1.26
N SER A 90 -8.60 7.57 2.21
CA SER A 90 -8.18 6.35 2.93
C SER A 90 -9.30 5.32 2.84
N ALA A 91 -8.97 4.03 2.79
CA ALA A 91 -9.93 2.93 2.88
C ALA A 91 -10.87 3.01 4.10
N SER A 92 -10.44 3.66 5.17
CA SER A 92 -11.22 3.89 6.38
C SER A 92 -12.28 5.00 6.27
N THR A 93 -12.30 5.74 5.15
CA THR A 93 -13.21 6.87 4.93
C THR A 93 -14.67 6.40 4.87
N ILE A 94 -15.51 6.98 5.73
CA ILE A 94 -16.97 6.75 5.69
C ILE A 94 -17.59 7.58 4.56
N ILE A 95 -18.28 6.90 3.64
CA ILE A 95 -18.84 7.53 2.46
C ILE A 95 -20.26 8.01 2.75
N LYS A 96 -20.44 9.33 2.81
CA LYS A 96 -21.75 9.96 3.08
C LYS A 96 -22.38 10.61 1.83
N LYS A 97 -21.57 10.95 0.84
CA LYS A 97 -21.98 11.67 -0.37
C LYS A 97 -21.12 11.27 -1.56
N LYS A 98 -21.48 11.77 -2.74
CA LYS A 98 -20.74 11.54 -3.99
C LYS A 98 -19.32 12.07 -3.86
N LEU A 99 -18.36 11.27 -4.30
CA LEU A 99 -16.93 11.62 -4.27
C LEU A 99 -16.33 11.52 -5.66
N LYS A 100 -15.43 12.45 -5.95
CA LYS A 100 -14.52 12.41 -7.09
C LYS A 100 -13.11 12.32 -6.54
N LEU A 101 -12.36 11.33 -7.04
CA LEU A 101 -11.01 11.03 -6.58
C LEU A 101 -10.05 11.07 -7.76
N TYR A 102 -8.91 11.72 -7.54
CA TYR A 102 -7.86 11.95 -8.53
C TYR A 102 -6.54 11.37 -8.03
N PRO A 103 -5.77 10.71 -8.89
CA PRO A 103 -4.52 10.11 -8.49
C PRO A 103 -3.45 11.20 -8.42
N HIS A 104 -2.68 11.19 -7.34
CA HIS A 104 -1.48 12.00 -7.23
C HIS A 104 -0.25 11.14 -7.52
N TRP A 105 0.76 11.80 -8.04
CA TRP A 105 1.93 11.17 -8.62
C TRP A 105 3.19 11.91 -8.19
N VAL A 106 4.24 11.17 -7.94
CA VAL A 106 5.61 11.69 -7.76
C VAL A 106 6.47 11.15 -8.89
N LYS A 107 7.30 11.99 -9.50
CA LYS A 107 8.12 11.59 -10.65
C LYS A 107 9.25 10.67 -10.17
N ARG A 108 9.47 9.57 -10.89
CA ARG A 108 10.56 8.63 -10.60
C ARG A 108 11.86 9.17 -11.18
N TYR A 109 12.94 9.03 -10.40
CA TYR A 109 14.28 9.44 -10.79
C TYR A 109 15.24 8.31 -10.52
N LYS A 110 16.05 7.95 -11.51
CA LYS A 110 17.10 6.96 -11.37
C LYS A 110 18.28 7.58 -10.62
N ILE A 111 18.69 6.97 -9.51
CA ILE A 111 19.99 7.25 -8.90
C ILE A 111 21.00 6.27 -9.48
N ASN A 112 22.19 6.77 -9.82
CA ASN A 112 23.32 5.91 -10.15
C ASN A 112 24.06 5.52 -8.85
N THR A 113 23.56 4.49 -8.16
CA THR A 113 24.18 3.97 -6.94
C THR A 113 24.27 2.44 -7.01
N ASN A 114 25.37 1.90 -6.48
CA ASN A 114 25.59 0.46 -6.34
C ASN A 114 25.06 -0.07 -5.00
N TYR A 115 24.42 0.77 -4.18
CA TYR A 115 23.91 0.35 -2.88
C TYR A 115 22.73 -0.60 -3.04
N PHE A 116 22.94 -1.85 -2.66
CA PHE A 116 21.91 -2.88 -2.70
C PHE A 116 20.98 -2.76 -1.49
N VAL A 117 19.67 -2.64 -1.76
CA VAL A 117 18.62 -2.57 -0.73
C VAL A 117 17.69 -3.78 -0.91
N PRO A 118 17.88 -4.88 -0.15
CA PRO A 118 17.10 -6.12 -0.28
C PRO A 118 15.64 -6.03 0.21
N MET A 119 14.95 -4.89 0.03
CA MET A 119 13.58 -4.73 0.55
C MET A 119 12.57 -5.68 -0.10
N GLY A 120 12.78 -6.06 -1.37
CA GLY A 120 11.94 -7.06 -2.04
C GLY A 120 12.32 -8.52 -1.78
N LEU A 121 13.41 -8.77 -1.04
CA LEU A 121 13.90 -10.13 -0.80
C LEU A 121 13.12 -10.77 0.34
N SER A 122 12.50 -11.92 0.05
CA SER A 122 11.90 -12.79 1.05
C SER A 122 12.94 -13.81 1.53
N LEU A 123 13.14 -13.89 2.84
CA LEU A 123 14.07 -14.82 3.50
C LEU A 123 13.34 -15.69 4.53
N THR A 124 14.05 -16.65 5.13
CA THR A 124 13.48 -17.65 6.05
C THR A 124 13.59 -17.26 7.52
N GLY A 125 14.36 -16.22 7.84
CA GLY A 125 14.48 -15.68 9.20
C GLY A 125 15.09 -14.29 9.25
N VAL A 126 15.03 -13.68 10.43
CA VAL A 126 15.66 -12.37 10.70
C VAL A 126 17.17 -12.43 10.53
N ASP A 127 17.80 -13.54 10.96
CA ASP A 127 19.27 -13.69 10.93
C ASP A 127 19.84 -13.75 9.51
N ASP A 128 19.05 -14.17 8.53
CA ASP A 128 19.45 -14.22 7.12
C ASP A 128 19.79 -12.82 6.57
N PHE A 129 19.18 -11.78 7.14
CA PHE A 129 19.45 -10.39 6.76
C PHE A 129 20.82 -9.88 7.26
N GLN A 130 21.47 -10.57 8.20
CA GLN A 130 22.77 -10.15 8.72
C GLN A 130 23.87 -10.14 7.65
N LYS A 131 23.73 -10.97 6.59
CA LYS A 131 24.61 -10.94 5.41
C LYS A 131 24.67 -9.55 4.75
N TYR A 132 23.59 -8.76 4.84
CA TYR A 132 23.49 -7.45 4.20
C TYR A 132 23.77 -6.30 5.17
N TYR A 133 23.35 -6.45 6.43
CA TYR A 133 23.36 -5.35 7.40
C TYR A 133 24.40 -5.51 8.52
N GLY A 134 25.14 -6.62 8.53
CA GLY A 134 25.96 -7.03 9.68
C GLY A 134 25.09 -7.59 10.81
N GLU A 135 25.69 -7.77 11.98
CA GLU A 135 24.99 -8.25 13.17
C GLU A 135 23.72 -7.45 13.44
N LEU A 136 22.61 -8.16 13.68
CA LEU A 136 21.30 -7.60 13.96
C LEU A 136 20.85 -7.95 15.37
N THR A 137 20.54 -6.93 16.16
CA THR A 137 19.90 -7.09 17.46
C THR A 137 18.41 -6.82 17.32
N VAL A 138 17.57 -7.79 17.65
CA VAL A 138 16.11 -7.59 17.77
C VAL A 138 15.83 -6.80 19.05
N ILE A 139 15.42 -5.54 18.91
CA ILE A 139 15.14 -4.65 20.05
C ILE A 139 13.68 -4.73 20.51
N ARG A 140 12.77 -5.11 19.61
CA ARG A 140 11.35 -5.26 19.88
C ARG A 140 10.75 -6.21 18.86
N LYS A 141 9.76 -6.99 19.30
CA LYS A 141 8.91 -7.81 18.42
C LYS A 141 7.45 -7.67 18.80
N ASN A 142 6.57 -7.73 17.82
CA ASN A 142 5.12 -7.76 17.96
C ASN A 142 4.60 -8.95 17.17
N ILE A 143 4.49 -10.08 17.85
CA ILE A 143 4.17 -11.37 17.23
C ILE A 143 3.04 -12.00 18.04
N LYS A 144 2.04 -12.53 17.35
CA LYS A 144 0.97 -13.31 17.95
C LYS A 144 0.83 -14.61 17.18
N ALA A 145 0.61 -15.71 17.89
CA ALA A 145 0.45 -17.02 17.27
C ALA A 145 -0.67 -16.97 16.21
N HIS A 146 -0.38 -17.47 15.02
CA HIS A 146 -1.32 -17.55 13.88
C HIS A 146 -1.86 -16.20 13.40
N VAL A 147 -1.17 -15.10 13.68
CA VAL A 147 -1.54 -13.76 13.20
C VAL A 147 -0.40 -13.20 12.37
N SER A 148 -0.69 -12.89 11.10
CA SER A 148 0.23 -12.22 10.18
C SER A 148 -0.22 -10.78 9.89
N PRO A 149 0.72 -9.84 9.64
CA PRO A 149 2.16 -10.02 9.76
C PRO A 149 2.61 -10.00 11.24
N GLY A 150 3.64 -10.78 11.57
CA GLY A 150 4.46 -10.54 12.76
C GLY A 150 5.46 -9.43 12.46
N GLU A 151 5.82 -8.61 13.45
CA GLU A 151 6.73 -7.48 13.26
C GLU A 151 7.98 -7.62 14.12
N TYR A 152 9.14 -7.41 13.51
CA TYR A 152 10.45 -7.37 14.17
C TYR A 152 11.07 -6.00 13.94
N TYR A 153 11.58 -5.42 15.01
CA TYR A 153 12.31 -4.15 14.98
C TYR A 153 13.74 -4.46 15.39
N CYS A 154 14.67 -4.24 14.47
CA CYS A 154 16.08 -4.60 14.61
C CYS A 154 16.96 -3.35 14.52
N LYS A 155 18.14 -3.43 15.15
CA LYS A 155 19.24 -2.47 14.95
C LYS A 155 20.52 -3.22 14.60
N ASN A 156 21.40 -2.58 13.83
CA ASN A 156 22.76 -3.07 13.60
C ASN A 156 23.80 -2.22 14.33
N ASN A 157 25.04 -2.70 14.34
CA ASN A 157 26.19 -2.01 14.95
C ASN A 157 26.56 -0.68 14.24
N LYS A 158 26.01 -0.43 13.06
CA LYS A 158 26.20 0.82 12.30
C LYS A 158 25.14 1.89 12.63
N GLY A 159 24.20 1.59 13.54
CA GLY A 159 23.13 2.48 13.97
C GLY A 159 21.94 2.56 13.01
N ASP A 160 21.84 1.62 12.06
CA ASP A 160 20.69 1.47 11.18
C ASP A 160 19.54 0.80 11.93
N SER A 161 18.30 1.13 11.55
CA SER A 161 17.09 0.52 12.09
C SER A 161 16.34 -0.20 10.96
N ILE A 162 16.03 -1.47 11.17
CA ILE A 162 15.41 -2.35 10.17
C ILE A 162 14.08 -2.84 10.76
N SER A 163 12.97 -2.68 10.03
CA SER A 163 11.69 -3.31 10.36
C SER A 163 11.46 -4.48 9.40
N ILE A 164 11.18 -5.65 9.95
CA ILE A 164 10.96 -6.88 9.19
C ILE A 164 9.57 -7.40 9.52
N PHE A 165 8.78 -7.67 8.49
CA PHE A 165 7.54 -8.43 8.61
C PHE A 165 7.81 -9.91 8.43
N SER A 166 7.12 -10.71 9.23
CA SER A 166 7.02 -12.15 9.04
C SER A 166 5.58 -12.52 8.70
N TRP A 167 5.43 -13.57 7.93
CA TRP A 167 4.13 -14.12 7.58
C TRP A 167 4.16 -15.62 7.70
N TYR A 168 3.15 -16.13 8.39
CA TYR A 168 2.97 -17.57 8.58
C TYR A 168 2.41 -18.20 7.31
N GLY A 169 3.18 -19.13 6.73
CA GLY A 169 2.83 -19.84 5.51
C GLY A 169 2.73 -21.36 5.73
N TYR A 170 1.99 -22.05 4.85
CA TYR A 170 1.89 -23.52 4.87
C TYR A 170 3.24 -24.21 4.64
N ASN A 171 4.13 -23.61 3.84
CA ASN A 171 5.44 -24.16 3.47
C ASN A 171 6.59 -23.55 4.30
N GLY A 172 6.26 -22.89 5.41
CA GLY A 172 7.22 -22.17 6.25
C GLY A 172 6.94 -20.66 6.31
N ASP A 173 7.57 -20.04 7.29
CA ASP A 173 7.46 -18.61 7.53
C ASP A 173 8.35 -17.84 6.55
N TYR A 174 7.87 -16.68 6.11
CA TYR A 174 8.64 -15.81 5.23
C TYR A 174 8.81 -14.43 5.84
N PHE A 175 10.01 -13.87 5.68
CA PHE A 175 10.46 -12.63 6.30
C PHE A 175 10.88 -11.62 5.23
N GLN A 176 10.39 -10.39 5.34
CA GLN A 176 10.68 -9.32 4.38
C GLN A 176 10.88 -7.99 5.11
N ILE A 177 11.79 -7.16 4.62
CA ILE A 177 11.98 -5.81 5.16
C ILE A 177 10.80 -4.93 4.74
N ASP A 178 10.09 -4.39 5.73
CA ASP A 178 9.02 -3.42 5.52
C ASP A 178 9.57 -2.00 5.35
N SER A 179 10.44 -1.60 6.26
CA SER A 179 11.07 -0.27 6.25
C SER A 179 12.49 -0.32 6.78
N LEU A 180 13.35 0.53 6.21
CA LEU A 180 14.77 0.61 6.55
C LEU A 180 15.16 2.07 6.78
N LYS A 181 15.84 2.35 7.89
CA LYS A 181 16.41 3.67 8.21
C LYS A 181 17.90 3.53 8.40
N CYS A 182 18.67 3.97 7.41
CA CYS A 182 20.13 3.95 7.48
C CYS A 182 20.70 5.34 7.74
N LYS A 183 21.90 5.38 8.31
CA LYS A 183 22.74 6.58 8.27
C LYS A 183 23.29 6.77 6.86
N LEU A 184 23.28 8.00 6.36
CA LEU A 184 23.69 8.31 4.99
C LEU A 184 25.11 7.83 4.69
N LYS A 185 26.04 7.91 5.64
CA LYS A 185 27.41 7.39 5.53
C LYS A 185 27.50 5.88 5.26
N ASN A 186 26.50 5.11 5.69
CA ASN A 186 26.43 3.66 5.48
C ASN A 186 25.90 3.32 4.08
N VAL A 187 25.20 4.27 3.44
CA VAL A 187 24.56 4.11 2.12
C VAL A 187 25.45 4.68 1.01
N ILE A 188 26.02 5.86 1.25
CA ILE A 188 26.84 6.63 0.31
C ILE A 188 28.06 7.15 1.07
N ASN A 189 29.24 7.06 0.46
CA ASN A 189 30.49 7.53 1.06
C ASN A 189 30.48 9.07 1.27
N ILE A 190 29.96 9.53 2.41
CA ILE A 190 29.94 10.93 2.85
C ILE A 190 30.60 11.03 4.21
N LYS A 191 31.71 11.77 4.26
CA LYS A 191 32.53 11.92 5.46
C LYS A 191 32.33 13.27 6.18
N LYS A 192 31.73 14.25 5.52
CA LYS A 192 31.53 15.61 6.06
C LYS A 192 30.19 16.18 5.61
N THR A 193 29.71 17.18 6.34
CA THR A 193 28.52 17.95 5.96
C THR A 193 28.68 18.51 4.55
N THR A 194 27.67 18.30 3.71
CA THR A 194 27.67 18.62 2.28
C THR A 194 26.39 19.35 1.91
N SER A 195 26.47 20.34 1.01
CA SER A 195 25.29 21.01 0.48
C SER A 195 24.48 20.07 -0.41
N LEU A 196 23.16 20.32 -0.53
CA LEU A 196 22.30 19.56 -1.44
C LEU A 196 22.84 19.54 -2.88
N SER A 197 23.33 20.68 -3.39
CA SER A 197 23.85 20.77 -4.76
C SER A 197 25.06 19.88 -5.01
N LEU A 198 26.03 19.86 -4.08
CA LEU A 198 27.20 19.00 -4.17
C LEU A 198 26.82 17.52 -4.04
N PHE A 199 25.86 17.21 -3.16
CA PHE A 199 25.34 15.86 -2.99
C PHE A 199 24.69 15.32 -4.27
N LEU A 200 23.80 16.10 -4.90
CA LEU A 200 23.15 15.72 -6.14
C LEU A 200 24.14 15.56 -7.29
N LYS A 201 25.14 16.45 -7.38
CA LYS A 201 26.24 16.33 -8.36
C LYS A 201 27.00 15.02 -8.17
N LYS A 202 27.29 14.64 -6.93
CA LYS A 202 27.96 13.37 -6.59
C LYS A 202 27.12 12.15 -6.96
N LEU A 203 25.80 12.23 -6.79
CA LEU A 203 24.86 11.18 -7.20
C LEU A 203 24.60 11.12 -8.71
N GLY A 204 25.06 12.11 -9.47
CA GLY A 204 24.77 12.23 -10.90
C GLY A 204 23.28 12.49 -11.20
N VAL A 205 22.54 13.04 -10.24
CA VAL A 205 21.09 13.25 -10.36
C VAL A 205 20.81 14.71 -10.72
N LYS A 206 20.06 14.90 -11.81
CA LYS A 206 19.66 16.22 -12.31
C LYS A 206 18.26 16.66 -11.87
N GLU A 207 17.40 15.70 -11.53
CA GLU A 207 16.03 15.94 -11.15
C GLU A 207 15.68 15.12 -9.90
N TYR A 208 14.96 15.73 -8.97
CA TYR A 208 14.62 15.14 -7.67
C TYR A 208 13.32 15.78 -7.19
N ASN A 209 12.60 15.11 -6.28
CA ASN A 209 11.42 15.69 -5.67
C ASN A 209 11.83 16.33 -4.35
N TYR A 210 11.66 17.64 -4.22
CA TYR A 210 11.97 18.39 -3.00
C TYR A 210 10.69 18.79 -2.28
N ASN A 211 10.63 18.49 -0.99
CA ASN A 211 9.58 18.97 -0.11
C ASN A 211 10.17 19.99 0.88
N SER A 212 9.88 21.27 0.65
CA SER A 212 10.37 22.37 1.48
C SER A 212 9.81 22.35 2.89
N LYS A 213 8.62 21.77 3.12
CA LYS A 213 7.99 21.72 4.45
C LYS A 213 8.69 20.73 5.38
N THR A 214 9.19 19.63 4.81
CA THR A 214 9.83 18.54 5.58
C THR A 214 11.34 18.54 5.43
N HIS A 215 11.90 19.48 4.67
CA HIS A 215 13.31 19.51 4.26
C HIS A 215 13.78 18.16 3.71
N SER A 216 12.94 17.51 2.90
CA SER A 216 13.23 16.18 2.35
C SER A 216 13.43 16.20 0.85
N ILE A 217 14.30 15.30 0.39
CA ILE A 217 14.44 14.94 -1.02
C ILE A 217 14.05 13.47 -1.19
N ASP A 218 13.28 13.23 -2.24
CA ASP A 218 12.80 11.90 -2.56
C ASP A 218 13.34 11.45 -3.92
N PHE A 219 13.91 10.26 -3.91
CA PHE A 219 14.29 9.54 -5.11
C PHE A 219 13.52 8.23 -5.13
N ILE A 220 12.97 7.87 -6.27
CA ILE A 220 12.32 6.58 -6.44
C ILE A 220 13.24 5.74 -7.31
N CYS A 221 14.08 4.97 -6.65
CA CYS A 221 15.00 4.04 -7.26
C CYS A 221 14.24 2.74 -7.55
N GLY A 222 14.20 2.31 -8.81
CA GLY A 222 13.71 0.96 -9.14
C GLY A 222 14.60 -0.10 -8.47
N LYS A 223 14.39 -1.40 -8.61
CA LYS A 223 13.28 -2.24 -9.05
C LYS A 223 13.61 -3.52 -8.27
N CYS A 224 13.04 -3.76 -7.09
CA CYS A 224 13.28 -5.04 -6.42
C CYS A 224 12.33 -6.07 -6.99
N TYR A 225 12.86 -7.22 -7.40
CA TYR A 225 12.03 -8.32 -7.88
C TYR A 225 11.34 -8.95 -6.67
N CYS A 226 10.04 -8.71 -6.56
CA CYS A 226 9.21 -9.34 -5.54
C CYS A 226 8.46 -10.50 -6.21
N ASN A 227 8.92 -11.74 -6.01
CA ASN A 227 8.15 -12.92 -6.40
C ASN A 227 7.26 -13.31 -5.22
N PHE A 228 6.04 -12.78 -5.17
CA PHE A 228 5.19 -13.07 -4.03
C PHE A 228 4.66 -14.50 -4.05
N HIS A 229 4.33 -15.15 -5.18
CA HIS A 229 3.75 -16.49 -5.16
C HIS A 229 3.80 -17.26 -6.50
N ASN A 230 4.96 -17.37 -7.19
CA ASN A 230 5.04 -18.13 -8.46
C ASN A 230 3.94 -17.73 -9.48
N ASP A 231 3.56 -16.45 -9.49
CA ASP A 231 2.53 -15.91 -10.36
C ASP A 231 3.19 -15.21 -11.56
N ASP A 232 2.51 -15.25 -12.71
CA ASP A 232 2.85 -14.50 -13.93
C ASP A 232 2.85 -12.96 -13.73
N ASP A 233 2.49 -12.48 -12.53
CA ASP A 233 2.41 -11.08 -12.11
C ASP A 233 3.61 -10.64 -11.25
N ALA A 234 4.74 -11.37 -11.26
CA ALA A 234 5.98 -10.93 -10.61
C ALA A 234 6.44 -9.58 -11.21
N GLU A 235 6.20 -8.50 -10.47
CA GLU A 235 6.50 -7.15 -10.90
C GLU A 235 7.63 -6.57 -10.05
N TYR A 236 8.40 -5.68 -10.68
CA TYR A 236 9.37 -4.92 -9.95
C TYR A 236 8.71 -3.77 -9.20
N GLU A 237 8.87 -3.77 -7.88
CA GLU A 237 8.35 -2.72 -7.01
C GLU A 237 9.37 -1.58 -6.85
N ASP A 238 8.85 -0.38 -6.60
CA ASP A 238 9.67 0.81 -6.41
C ASP A 238 10.19 0.89 -4.97
N ILE A 239 11.45 1.30 -4.79
CA ILE A 239 11.97 1.65 -3.46
C ILE A 239 11.99 3.18 -3.35
N TRP A 240 11.21 3.72 -2.42
CA TRP A 240 11.20 5.14 -2.09
C TRP A 240 12.35 5.47 -1.16
N TRP A 241 13.32 6.23 -1.64
CA TRP A 241 14.40 6.79 -0.83
C TRP A 241 14.01 8.19 -0.39
N THR A 242 13.70 8.36 0.89
CA THR A 242 13.43 9.67 1.51
C THR A 242 14.62 10.08 2.35
N ILE A 243 15.26 11.20 2.00
CA ILE A 243 16.39 11.75 2.76
C ILE A 243 15.94 13.03 3.45
N LYS A 244 16.00 13.03 4.78
CA LYS A 244 15.66 14.21 5.59
C LYS A 244 16.91 15.04 5.90
N MET A 245 16.99 16.23 5.31
CA MET A 245 18.10 17.17 5.53
C MET A 245 17.92 17.93 6.83
N ASN A 246 18.97 18.65 7.25
CA ASN A 246 18.84 19.63 8.32
C ASN A 246 18.10 20.90 7.83
N ASP A 247 17.80 21.81 8.76
CA ASP A 247 17.06 23.05 8.47
C ASP A 247 17.77 23.98 7.47
N LYS A 248 19.09 23.78 7.27
CA LYS A 248 19.91 24.50 6.27
C LYS A 248 19.95 23.78 4.91
N ASN A 249 19.13 22.74 4.70
CA ASN A 249 19.15 21.87 3.51
C ASN A 249 20.53 21.25 3.24
N GLN A 250 21.25 20.87 4.30
CA GLN A 250 22.54 20.17 4.22
C GLN A 250 22.39 18.72 4.66
N LEU A 251 23.27 17.89 4.12
CA LEU A 251 23.37 16.46 4.44
C LEU A 251 24.62 16.23 5.29
N THR A 252 24.47 15.51 6.40
CA THR A 252 25.57 15.09 7.26
C THR A 252 25.80 13.59 7.12
N PRO A 253 26.94 13.05 7.57
CA PRO A 253 27.16 11.60 7.59
C PRO A 253 26.05 10.82 8.33
N ASP A 254 25.42 11.44 9.33
CA ASP A 254 24.38 10.84 10.16
C ASP A 254 22.94 11.17 9.72
N THR A 255 22.78 11.90 8.61
CA THR A 255 21.49 12.12 7.96
C THR A 255 20.78 10.78 7.76
N VAL A 256 19.50 10.71 8.10
CA VAL A 256 18.70 9.49 7.95
C VAL A 256 18.23 9.37 6.50
N VAL A 257 18.50 8.21 5.90
CA VAL A 257 17.92 7.74 4.65
C VAL A 257 16.88 6.70 4.99
N ASN A 258 15.62 6.99 4.69
CA ASN A 258 14.51 6.06 4.83
C ASN A 258 14.26 5.38 3.50
N PHE A 259 14.14 4.06 3.51
CA PHE A 259 13.73 3.25 2.37
C PHE A 259 12.39 2.61 2.70
N ASP A 260 11.41 2.87 1.85
CA ASP A 260 10.09 2.24 1.90
C ASP A 260 9.84 1.48 0.60
N LEU A 261 9.33 0.25 0.71
CA LEU A 261 8.87 -0.49 -0.45
C LEU A 261 7.51 0.05 -0.86
N ILE A 262 7.42 0.70 -2.01
CA ILE A 262 6.11 1.10 -2.53
C ILE A 262 5.53 -0.09 -3.27
N THR A 263 4.78 -0.92 -2.55
CA THR A 263 3.91 -1.88 -3.21
C THR A 263 2.63 -1.19 -3.62
N ASP A 264 2.04 -1.66 -4.72
CA ASP A 264 0.69 -1.22 -5.09
C ASP A 264 -0.25 -1.42 -3.89
N TRP A 265 -0.09 -2.49 -3.10
CA TRP A 265 -0.93 -2.87 -1.96
C TRP A 265 -1.01 -1.85 -0.81
N GLN A 266 0.09 -1.17 -0.49
CA GLN A 266 0.16 -0.23 0.64
C GLN A 266 -0.53 1.12 0.38
N ILE A 267 -0.88 1.42 -0.87
CA ILE A 267 -1.55 2.68 -1.24
C ILE A 267 -3.09 2.54 -1.18
N TRP A 268 -3.62 1.37 -0.80
CA TRP A 268 -5.06 1.07 -0.77
C TRP A 268 -5.74 1.29 0.58
#